data_AF-A0A0P8A0H9-F1
#
_entry.id   AF-A0A0P8A0H9-F1
#
_cell.length_a   1.000
_cell.length_b   1.000
_cell.length_c   1.000
_cell.angle_alpha   90.00
_cell.angle_beta   90.00
_cell.angle_gamma   90.00
#
_symmetry.space_group_name_H-M   'P 1'
#
loop_
_entity.id
_entity.type
_entity.pdbx_description
1 polymer ?
#
loop_
_entity_poly.entity_id
_entity_poly.type
_entity_poly.pdbx_seq_one_letter_code
_entity_poly.pdbx_strand_id
1 'polypeptide(L)'
;MGDSRTQPLRLGCVGIALGCAGIEPVEDIRGRKDLFGKPLLITRRATADNLVSAAQIIMGEADESTPAVLIRDAPAVFIDGSADIPQIPREECLYFACFDRTGNRIFNKPGINVKQ
;
A
#
# COMPACT_ATOMS: atom_id res chain seq x y z
N MET A 1 -4.65 7.70 -9.62
CA MET A 1 -6.01 7.73 -9.04
C MET A 1 -5.99 7.05 -7.69
N GLY A 2 -6.96 7.34 -6.82
CA GLY A 2 -7.01 6.72 -5.51
C GLY A 2 -8.42 6.62 -4.95
N ASP A 3 -8.52 5.92 -3.84
CA ASP A 3 -9.76 5.70 -3.06
C ASP A 3 -9.41 5.65 -1.56
N SER A 4 -10.41 5.75 -0.69
CA SER A 4 -10.22 5.69 0.75
C SER A 4 -10.14 4.23 1.22
N ARG A 5 -9.25 3.98 2.20
CA ARG A 5 -9.13 2.68 2.85
C ARG A 5 -8.87 2.81 4.34
N THR A 6 -9.24 1.77 5.06
CA THR A 6 -8.84 1.61 6.47
C THR A 6 -7.46 0.97 6.57
N GLN A 7 -6.80 1.21 7.71
CA GLN A 7 -5.53 0.56 8.06
C GLN A 7 -5.74 -0.30 9.30
N PRO A 8 -5.23 -1.53 9.35
CA PRO A 8 -5.38 -2.37 10.53
C PRO A 8 -4.83 -1.70 11.79
N LEU A 9 -5.56 -1.85 12.90
CA LEU A 9 -5.22 -1.30 14.21
C LEU A 9 -5.19 0.24 14.28
N ARG A 10 -5.74 0.95 13.28
CA ARG A 10 -5.85 2.42 13.28
C ARG A 10 -7.30 2.81 12.99
N LEU A 11 -7.80 3.77 13.76
CA LEU A 11 -9.11 4.37 13.51
C LEU A 11 -8.99 5.41 12.39
N GLY A 12 -9.95 5.42 11.46
CA GLY A 12 -10.04 6.38 10.35
C GLY A 12 -9.68 5.80 8.99
N CYS A 13 -9.96 6.59 7.94
CA CYS A 13 -9.64 6.29 6.55
C CYS A 13 -8.46 7.13 6.07
N VAL A 14 -7.71 6.59 5.11
CA VAL A 14 -6.64 7.29 4.39
C VAL A 14 -6.73 6.98 2.91
N GLY A 15 -6.23 7.89 2.08
CA GLY A 15 -6.17 7.65 0.64
C GLY A 15 -5.09 6.66 0.26
N ILE A 16 -5.39 5.81 -0.71
CA ILE A 16 -4.45 4.89 -1.35
C ILE A 16 -4.52 4.98 -2.87
N ALA A 17 -3.39 4.83 -3.54
CA ALA A 17 -3.38 4.78 -4.98
C ALA A 17 -3.94 3.44 -5.48
N LEU A 18 -4.88 3.53 -6.42
CA LEU A 18 -5.42 2.37 -7.16
C LEU A 18 -4.73 2.21 -8.52
N GLY A 19 -4.17 3.30 -9.05
CA GLY A 19 -3.45 3.29 -10.33
C GLY A 19 -2.56 4.51 -10.47
N CYS A 20 -1.46 4.34 -11.19
CA CYS A 20 -0.38 5.31 -11.30
C CYS A 20 0.14 5.42 -12.74
N ALA A 21 0.41 6.64 -13.20
CA ALA A 21 1.03 6.89 -14.49
C ALA A 21 1.96 8.11 -14.38
N GLY A 22 3.05 8.09 -15.13
CA GLY A 22 4.03 9.17 -15.18
C GLY A 22 4.98 9.25 -13.98
N ILE A 23 4.79 8.44 -12.92
CA ILE A 23 5.66 8.37 -11.75
C ILE A 23 5.87 6.93 -11.28
N GLU A 24 7.02 6.67 -10.67
CA GLU A 24 7.33 5.41 -9.98
C GLU A 24 6.43 5.25 -8.74
N PRO A 25 5.50 4.27 -8.70
CA PRO A 25 4.56 4.15 -7.59
C PRO A 25 5.23 3.75 -6.28
N VAL A 26 6.28 2.93 -6.34
CA VAL A 26 7.01 2.45 -5.16
C VAL A 26 8.51 2.56 -5.41
N GLU A 27 9.15 3.53 -4.77
CA GLU A 27 10.58 3.74 -4.90
C GLU A 27 11.36 2.84 -3.95
N ASP A 28 12.24 2.01 -4.49
CA ASP A 28 13.18 1.22 -3.71
C ASP A 28 14.36 2.08 -3.27
N ILE A 29 14.37 2.50 -2.00
CA ILE A 29 15.44 3.33 -1.44
C ILE A 29 16.38 2.55 -0.52
N ARG A 30 16.33 1.22 -0.59
CA ARG A 30 17.28 0.35 0.12
C ARG A 30 18.70 0.64 -0.36
N GLY A 31 19.66 0.56 0.55
CA GLY A 31 21.07 0.93 0.29
C GLY A 31 21.37 2.43 0.38
N ARG A 32 20.36 3.32 0.32
CA ARG A 32 20.58 4.75 0.59
C ARG A 32 21.05 4.93 2.04
N LYS A 33 21.99 5.85 2.26
CA LYS A 33 22.51 6.16 3.60
C LYS A 33 21.57 7.09 4.36
N ASP A 34 21.35 6.80 5.63
CA ASP A 34 20.70 7.71 6.57
C ASP A 34 21.64 8.85 7.03
N LEU A 35 21.16 9.70 7.95
CA LEU A 35 21.93 10.82 8.50
C LEU A 35 23.22 10.38 9.23
N PHE A 36 23.33 9.12 9.63
CA PHE A 36 24.48 8.54 10.32
C PHE A 36 25.32 7.64 9.42
N GLY A 37 25.07 7.69 8.10
CA GLY A 37 25.81 6.91 7.11
C GLY A 37 25.42 5.43 7.03
N LYS A 38 24.38 4.98 7.75
CA LYS A 38 23.93 3.58 7.74
C LYS A 38 22.99 3.33 6.56
N PRO A 39 23.13 2.20 5.84
CA PRO A 39 22.26 1.88 4.71
C PRO A 39 20.85 1.50 5.19
N LEU A 40 19.82 1.97 4.48
CA LEU A 40 18.44 1.50 4.65
C LEU A 40 18.32 0.06 4.17
N LEU A 41 17.75 -0.84 4.99
CA LEU A 41 17.69 -2.27 4.67
C LEU A 41 16.37 -2.72 4.04
N ILE A 42 15.25 -2.11 4.44
CA ILE A 42 13.90 -2.60 4.13
C ILE A 42 13.12 -1.60 3.28
N THR A 43 13.42 -0.32 3.40
CA THR A 43 12.52 0.77 3.03
C THR A 43 12.25 0.83 1.53
N ARG A 44 10.98 0.62 1.18
CA ARG A 44 10.39 0.96 -0.11
C ARG A 44 9.38 2.06 0.15
N ARG A 45 9.52 3.18 -0.53
CA ARG A 45 8.68 4.36 -0.34
C ARG A 45 7.47 4.24 -1.27
N ALA A 46 6.27 4.09 -0.69
CA ALA A 46 5.01 4.08 -1.43
C ALA A 46 4.65 5.51 -1.88
N THR A 47 5.35 6.02 -2.88
CA THR A 47 5.26 7.42 -3.34
C THR A 47 3.86 7.76 -3.84
N ALA A 48 3.25 6.89 -4.64
CA ALA A 48 1.88 7.10 -5.12
C ALA A 48 0.86 7.18 -3.96
N ASP A 49 0.95 6.26 -2.99
CA ASP A 49 0.05 6.24 -1.83
C ASP A 49 0.22 7.48 -0.95
N ASN A 50 1.45 7.93 -0.72
CA ASN A 50 1.70 9.15 0.05
C ASN A 50 1.11 10.39 -0.62
N LEU A 51 1.21 10.49 -1.96
CA LEU A 51 0.62 11.59 -2.72
C LEU A 51 -0.90 11.56 -2.67
N VAL A 52 -1.52 10.39 -2.85
CA VAL A 52 -2.97 10.24 -2.76
C VAL A 52 -3.46 10.54 -1.33
N SER A 53 -2.76 10.06 -0.31
CA SER A 53 -3.10 10.32 1.08
C SER A 53 -3.08 11.81 1.41
N ALA A 54 -2.10 12.55 0.88
CA ALA A 54 -2.04 14.01 1.00
C ALA A 54 -3.19 14.69 0.23
N ALA A 55 -3.50 14.23 -0.98
CA ALA A 55 -4.61 14.76 -1.78
C ALA A 55 -5.97 14.55 -1.10
N GLN A 56 -6.20 13.40 -0.46
CA GLN A 56 -7.47 13.08 0.20
C GLN A 56 -7.87 14.07 1.29
N ILE A 57 -6.89 14.64 2.01
CA ILE A 57 -7.15 15.68 3.02
C ILE A 57 -7.84 16.91 2.39
N ILE A 58 -7.49 17.24 1.14
CA ILE A 58 -8.06 18.38 0.41
C ILE A 58 -9.35 17.99 -0.31
N MET A 59 -9.41 16.77 -0.84
CA MET A 59 -10.59 16.26 -1.54
C MET A 59 -11.80 16.12 -0.62
N GLY A 60 -11.56 15.81 0.66
CA GLY A 60 -12.61 15.45 1.60
C GLY A 60 -13.08 14.01 1.44
N GLU A 61 -14.09 13.63 2.22
CA GLU A 61 -14.63 12.26 2.27
C GLU A 61 -16.16 12.23 2.11
N ALA A 62 -16.79 13.38 1.88
CA ALA A 62 -18.23 13.57 1.88
C ALA A 62 -18.66 14.49 0.72
N ASP A 63 -19.38 15.57 1.03
CA ASP A 63 -20.03 16.46 0.07
C ASP A 63 -19.14 17.64 -0.39
N GLU A 64 -17.85 17.65 -0.04
CA GLU A 64 -16.89 18.70 -0.38
C GLU A 64 -16.73 18.90 -1.89
N SER A 65 -17.15 17.91 -2.69
CA SER A 65 -17.26 18.01 -4.15
C SER A 65 -15.95 18.41 -4.82
N THR A 66 -14.81 18.00 -4.25
CA THR A 66 -13.46 18.28 -4.74
C THR A 66 -12.81 16.98 -5.25
N PRO A 67 -13.05 16.56 -6.51
CA PRO A 67 -12.65 15.24 -6.98
C PRO A 67 -11.19 15.13 -7.46
N ALA A 68 -10.45 16.25 -7.51
CA ALA A 68 -9.10 16.29 -8.03
C ALA A 68 -8.23 17.31 -7.31
N VAL A 69 -6.95 16.98 -7.15
CA VAL A 69 -5.93 17.83 -6.52
C VAL A 69 -4.71 17.87 -7.41
N LEU A 70 -4.17 19.07 -7.61
CA LEU A 70 -2.90 19.29 -8.30
C LEU A 70 -1.78 19.40 -7.28
N ILE A 71 -0.86 18.44 -7.27
CA ILE A 71 0.36 18.50 -6.48
C ILE A 71 1.48 19.02 -7.37
N ARG A 72 2.12 20.13 -6.97
CA ARG A 72 3.27 20.71 -7.65
C ARG A 72 4.55 20.40 -6.87
N ASP A 73 5.66 20.31 -7.59
CA ASP A 73 6.99 20.08 -7.01
C ASP A 73 7.05 18.81 -6.13
N ALA A 74 6.29 17.78 -6.53
CA ALA A 74 6.25 16.50 -5.83
C ALA A 74 7.64 15.83 -5.86
N PRO A 75 8.18 15.38 -4.73
CA PRO A 75 9.48 14.71 -4.66
C PRO A 75 9.39 13.23 -5.12
N ALA A 76 8.96 13.03 -6.36
CA ALA A 76 8.72 11.74 -7.02
C ALA A 76 9.66 11.53 -8.21
N VAL A 77 9.94 10.27 -8.53
CA VAL A 77 10.66 9.89 -9.75
C VAL A 77 9.65 9.80 -10.89
N PHE A 78 9.88 10.59 -11.95
CA PHE A 78 9.05 10.55 -13.15
C PHE A 78 9.54 9.47 -14.11
N ILE A 79 8.59 8.74 -14.69
CA ILE A 79 8.83 7.64 -15.64
C ILE A 79 7.92 7.81 -16.85
N ASP A 80 8.32 7.23 -17.99
CA ASP A 80 7.46 7.18 -19.16
C ASP A 80 6.40 6.08 -19.01
N GLY A 81 5.15 6.39 -19.37
CA GLY A 81 4.05 5.43 -19.38
C GLY A 81 3.39 5.21 -18.02
N SER A 82 2.84 4.00 -17.83
CA SER A 82 2.16 3.57 -16.60
C SER A 82 2.86 2.38 -15.98
N ALA A 83 2.94 2.36 -14.66
CA ALA A 83 3.49 1.24 -13.90
C ALA A 83 2.42 0.68 -12.96
N ASP A 84 2.36 -0.65 -12.87
CA ASP A 84 1.53 -1.33 -11.88
C ASP A 84 2.06 -1.03 -10.49
N ILE A 85 1.15 -0.88 -9.52
CA ILE A 85 1.52 -0.68 -8.12
C ILE A 85 1.91 -2.05 -7.54
N PRO A 86 3.18 -2.26 -7.13
CA PRO A 86 3.62 -3.57 -6.64
C PRO A 86 2.82 -4.00 -5.41
N GLN A 87 2.37 -5.26 -5.40
CA GLN A 87 1.67 -5.86 -4.28
C GLN A 87 2.55 -6.91 -3.60
N ILE A 88 2.37 -7.05 -2.29
CA ILE A 88 3.00 -8.12 -1.52
C ILE A 88 2.14 -9.39 -1.68
N PRO A 89 2.74 -10.57 -1.96
CA PRO A 89 2.02 -11.83 -2.00
C PRO A 89 1.20 -12.08 -0.74
N ARG A 90 0.08 -12.78 -0.87
CA ARG A 90 -0.87 -12.98 0.24
C ARG A 90 -0.22 -13.68 1.43
N GLU A 91 0.66 -14.63 1.14
CA GLU A 91 1.39 -15.45 2.11
C GLU A 91 2.47 -14.67 2.87
N GLU A 92 2.94 -13.56 2.28
CA GLU A 92 3.90 -12.62 2.86
C GLU A 92 3.22 -11.40 3.50
N CYS A 93 1.94 -11.16 3.19
CA CYS A 93 1.18 -10.07 3.75
C CYS A 93 0.95 -10.28 5.25
N LEU A 94 1.40 -9.33 6.07
CA LEU A 94 1.27 -9.38 7.53
C LEU A 94 -0.17 -9.67 8.01
N TYR A 95 -1.17 -9.17 7.28
CA TYR A 95 -2.57 -9.34 7.65
C TYR A 95 -3.16 -10.63 7.10
N PHE A 96 -2.86 -10.96 5.83
CA PHE A 96 -3.51 -12.10 5.17
C PHE A 96 -2.83 -13.44 5.45
N ALA A 97 -1.52 -13.45 5.67
CA ALA A 97 -0.74 -14.66 5.91
C ALA A 97 -1.24 -15.50 7.10
N CYS A 98 -1.92 -14.87 8.07
CA CYS A 98 -2.49 -15.55 9.23
C CYS A 98 -3.75 -16.37 8.89
N PHE A 99 -4.51 -15.97 7.87
CA PHE A 99 -5.73 -16.69 7.46
C PHE A 99 -5.42 -17.96 6.67
N ASP A 100 -4.28 -18.01 5.98
CA ASP A 100 -3.91 -19.18 5.16
C ASP A 100 -3.28 -20.29 6.01
N ARG A 101 -2.65 -19.94 7.14
CA ARG A 101 -2.07 -20.91 8.10
C ARG A 101 -3.12 -21.66 8.92
N THR A 102 -4.30 -21.07 9.14
CA THR A 102 -5.37 -21.68 9.92
C THR A 102 -6.15 -22.73 9.12
N GLY A 103 -6.25 -22.60 7.80
CA GLY A 103 -6.83 -23.64 6.94
C GLY A 103 -6.15 -24.99 7.12
N ASN A 104 -4.81 -25.02 7.11
CA ASN A 104 -4.06 -26.27 7.26
C ASN A 104 -4.04 -26.86 8.69
N ARG A 105 -4.47 -26.11 9.71
CA ARG A 105 -4.55 -26.58 11.10
C ARG A 105 -5.94 -27.08 11.50
N ILE A 106 -7.00 -26.60 10.86
CA ILE A 106 -8.37 -27.05 11.15
C ILE A 106 -8.69 -28.34 10.37
N PHE A 107 -8.26 -28.43 9.10
CA PHE A 107 -8.52 -29.60 8.25
C PHE A 107 -7.53 -30.76 8.43
N ASN A 108 -6.41 -30.54 9.12
CA ASN A 108 -5.39 -31.56 9.37
C ASN A 108 -5.32 -31.98 10.85
N LYS A 109 -6.45 -31.89 11.56
CA LYS A 109 -6.62 -32.66 12.81
C LYS A 109 -6.80 -34.14 12.43
N PRO A 110 -5.99 -35.06 12.95
CA PRO A 110 -6.26 -36.49 12.78
C PRO A 110 -7.60 -36.80 13.44
N GLY A 111 -8.66 -37.01 12.65
CA GLY A 111 -9.94 -37.54 13.13
C GLY A 111 -11.23 -36.82 12.71
N ILE A 112 -11.21 -35.72 11.96
CA ILE A 112 -12.46 -35.09 11.47
C ILE A 112 -12.57 -35.28 9.96
N ASN A 113 -13.32 -36.30 9.56
CA ASN A 113 -13.65 -36.61 8.18
C ASN A 113 -15.02 -35.99 7.86
N VAL A 114 -15.04 -34.78 7.30
CA VAL A 114 -16.28 -34.22 6.72
C VAL A 114 -16.26 -34.56 5.24
N LYS A 115 -17.08 -35.55 4.86
CA LYS A 115 -17.37 -35.84 3.45
C LYS A 115 -18.11 -34.64 2.85
N GLN A 116 -17.74 -34.31 1.62
CA GLN A 116 -18.50 -33.41 0.75
C GLN A 116 -19.94 -33.89 0.61
#